data_AF-A0A418KJL5-F1
#
_entry.id   AF-A0A418KJL5-F1
#
_cell.length_a   1.000
_cell.length_b   1.000
_cell.length_c   1.000
_cell.angle_alpha   90.00
_cell.angle_beta   90.00
_cell.angle_gamma   90.00
#
_symmetry.space_group_name_H-M   'P 1'
#
loop_
_entity.id
_entity.type
_entity.pdbx_description
1 polymer ?
#
loop_
_entity_poly.entity_id
_entity_poly.type
_entity_poly.pdbx_seq_one_letter_code
_entity_poly.pdbx_strand_id
1 'polypeptide(L)'
;MIVARTRDELAEALSRGENESAVVMTMGALHEGHRALMRAARDEVGAGGTVIVTIFVNPLQFGPGEDFDRYPRTFDDDLAACAEEGVDVVFAPATDELYPHGQPQVTVAPGPLGAELEGAVRPGHFAGVLTVVAKLLNLTVPSYALFGEKDYQQLTLVRRMVADLELPYEIVGVPTVREADGLALSSRNRYLSTGERTAALVLSRALRAGAGAAARGPDAVLA
;
A
#
# COMPACT_ATOMS: atom_id res chain seq x y z
N MET A 1 -17.73 11.93 -0.47
CA MET A 1 -17.17 10.57 -0.54
C MET A 1 -18.23 9.58 -1.00
N ILE A 2 -17.98 8.89 -2.11
CA ILE A 2 -18.74 7.76 -2.64
C ILE A 2 -18.08 6.47 -2.16
N VAL A 3 -18.85 5.44 -1.81
CA VAL A 3 -18.32 4.10 -1.49
C VAL A 3 -18.79 3.13 -2.57
N ALA A 4 -17.84 2.63 -3.37
CA ALA A 4 -18.08 1.65 -4.41
C ALA A 4 -17.66 0.25 -3.93
N ARG A 5 -18.53 -0.73 -4.14
CA ARG A 5 -18.35 -2.15 -3.79
C ARG A 5 -18.18 -3.02 -5.03
N THR A 6 -18.65 -2.56 -6.18
CA THR A 6 -18.52 -3.27 -7.47
C THR A 6 -17.72 -2.45 -8.48
N ARG A 7 -17.24 -3.11 -9.53
CA ARG A 7 -16.59 -2.44 -10.66
C ARG A 7 -17.53 -1.46 -11.37
N ASP A 8 -18.80 -1.79 -11.46
CA ASP A 8 -19.81 -0.92 -12.10
C ASP A 8 -20.03 0.35 -11.27
N GLU A 9 -20.14 0.22 -9.94
CA GLU A 9 -20.23 1.37 -9.03
C GLU A 9 -18.97 2.23 -9.07
N LEU A 10 -17.80 1.61 -9.17
CA LEU A 10 -16.54 2.33 -9.33
C LEU A 10 -16.51 3.09 -10.65
N ALA A 11 -16.84 2.43 -11.76
CA ALA A 11 -16.88 3.06 -13.08
C ALA A 11 -17.88 4.22 -13.11
N GLU A 12 -19.07 4.07 -12.51
CA GLU A 12 -20.04 5.15 -12.36
C GLU A 12 -19.48 6.31 -11.53
N ALA A 13 -18.82 6.02 -10.40
CA ALA A 13 -18.21 7.04 -9.56
C ALA A 13 -17.11 7.83 -10.29
N LEU A 14 -16.31 7.16 -11.12
CA LEU A 14 -15.20 7.76 -11.87
C LEU A 14 -15.65 8.43 -13.17
N SER A 15 -16.80 8.06 -13.73
CA SER A 15 -17.38 8.70 -14.94
C SER A 15 -17.76 10.17 -14.75
N ARG A 16 -17.69 10.69 -13.51
CA ARG A 16 -18.16 12.02 -13.12
C ARG A 16 -17.16 13.16 -13.39
N GLY A 17 -16.05 12.92 -14.09
CA GLY A 17 -15.18 14.00 -14.57
C GLY A 17 -13.97 13.55 -15.40
N GLU A 18 -13.41 14.49 -16.17
CA GLU A 18 -12.13 14.37 -16.90
C GLU A 18 -10.92 14.80 -16.05
N ASN A 19 -11.11 14.96 -14.73
CA ASN A 19 -10.10 15.53 -13.85
C ASN A 19 -9.03 14.49 -13.49
N GLU A 20 -7.81 14.97 -13.23
CA GLU A 20 -6.72 14.14 -12.70
C GLU A 20 -7.17 13.40 -11.45
N SER A 21 -6.68 12.17 -11.31
CA SER A 21 -7.00 11.35 -10.14
C SER A 21 -5.77 10.68 -9.57
N ALA A 22 -5.82 10.45 -8.26
CA ALA A 22 -4.77 9.80 -7.51
C ALA A 22 -5.36 8.65 -6.71
N VAL A 23 -4.69 7.49 -6.71
CA VAL A 23 -5.12 6.33 -5.95
C VAL A 23 -4.15 5.99 -4.81
N VAL A 24 -4.70 5.71 -3.64
CA VAL A 24 -4.01 5.13 -2.50
C VAL A 24 -4.53 3.71 -2.29
N MET A 25 -3.71 2.71 -2.59
CA MET A 25 -4.11 1.31 -2.49
C MET A 25 -3.78 0.74 -1.11
N THR A 26 -4.81 0.35 -0.35
CA THR A 26 -4.66 -0.14 1.03
C THR A 26 -5.36 -1.48 1.24
N MET A 27 -5.01 -2.14 2.35
CA MET A 27 -5.74 -3.30 2.87
C MET A 27 -6.72 -2.92 3.99
N GLY A 28 -6.99 -1.63 4.23
CA GLY A 28 -7.76 -1.14 5.39
C GLY A 28 -6.95 -1.09 6.68
N ALA A 29 -7.65 -0.99 7.81
CA ALA A 29 -7.05 -0.75 9.13
C ALA A 29 -6.15 0.50 9.12
N LEU A 30 -6.74 1.60 8.66
CA LEU A 30 -6.06 2.84 8.33
C LEU A 30 -5.43 3.48 9.57
N HIS A 31 -4.36 4.23 9.34
CA HIS A 31 -3.58 4.90 10.37
C HIS A 31 -2.94 6.16 9.78
N GLU A 32 -2.24 6.96 10.57
CA GLU A 32 -1.68 8.24 10.11
C GLU A 32 -0.74 8.09 8.90
N GLY A 33 -0.01 6.96 8.78
CA GLY A 33 0.73 6.65 7.54
C GLY A 33 -0.14 6.60 6.27
N HIS A 34 -1.37 6.08 6.36
CA HIS A 34 -2.32 6.07 5.24
C HIS A 34 -2.94 7.44 5.02
N ARG A 35 -3.21 8.19 6.09
CA ARG A 35 -3.70 9.58 5.99
C ARG A 35 -2.69 10.48 5.31
N ALA A 36 -1.39 10.31 5.59
CA ALA A 36 -0.32 11.01 4.88
C ALA A 36 -0.31 10.70 3.37
N LEU A 37 -0.59 9.45 2.97
CA LEU A 37 -0.79 9.10 1.56
C LEU A 37 -1.99 9.83 0.96
N MET A 38 -3.11 9.93 1.67
CA MET A 38 -4.31 10.63 1.17
C MET A 38 -4.07 12.13 1.00
N ARG A 39 -3.35 12.76 1.93
CA ARG A 39 -2.97 14.18 1.83
C ARG A 39 -2.02 14.41 0.66
N ALA A 40 -0.99 13.58 0.51
CA ALA A 40 -0.10 13.66 -0.65
C ALA A 40 -0.88 13.44 -1.96
N ALA A 41 -1.84 12.52 -1.99
CA ALA A 41 -2.69 12.28 -3.16
C ALA A 41 -3.49 13.53 -3.54
N ARG A 42 -4.04 14.23 -2.54
CA ARG A 42 -4.71 15.51 -2.72
C ARG A 42 -3.76 16.60 -3.23
N ASP A 43 -2.53 16.64 -2.74
CA ASP A 43 -1.54 17.61 -3.20
C ASP A 43 -1.17 17.40 -4.67
N GLU A 44 -1.04 16.14 -5.14
CA GLU A 44 -0.74 15.84 -6.54
C GLU A 44 -1.86 16.29 -7.49
N VAL A 45 -3.13 16.02 -7.16
CA VAL A 45 -4.27 16.29 -8.06
C VAL A 45 -4.97 17.62 -7.82
N GLY A 46 -4.58 18.34 -6.76
CA GLY A 46 -5.18 19.59 -6.33
C GLY A 46 -6.65 19.47 -5.88
N ALA A 47 -7.28 20.63 -5.63
CA ALA A 47 -8.66 20.70 -5.12
C ALA A 47 -9.73 20.24 -6.11
N GLY A 48 -9.42 20.22 -7.42
CA GLY A 48 -10.34 19.80 -8.48
C GLY A 48 -10.21 18.33 -8.88
N GLY A 49 -9.11 17.67 -8.51
CA GLY A 49 -8.87 16.27 -8.83
C GLY A 49 -9.59 15.29 -7.92
N THR A 50 -9.56 14.01 -8.28
CA THR A 50 -10.24 12.94 -7.55
C THR A 50 -9.24 12.12 -6.73
N VAL A 51 -9.45 12.01 -5.41
CA VAL A 51 -8.70 11.10 -4.56
C VAL A 51 -9.49 9.81 -4.34
N ILE A 52 -8.88 8.69 -4.74
CA ILE A 52 -9.43 7.35 -4.65
C ILE A 52 -8.65 6.58 -3.58
N VAL A 53 -9.36 5.90 -2.68
CA VAL A 53 -8.74 4.94 -1.75
C VAL A 53 -9.31 3.55 -2.03
N THR A 54 -8.45 2.55 -2.19
CA THR A 54 -8.90 1.16 -2.23
C THR A 54 -8.75 0.52 -0.86
N ILE A 55 -9.75 -0.23 -0.40
CA ILE A 55 -9.69 -1.02 0.82
C ILE A 55 -9.95 -2.48 0.45
N PHE A 56 -8.88 -3.25 0.30
CA PHE A 56 -8.98 -4.64 -0.09
C PHE A 56 -7.86 -5.50 0.52
N VAL A 57 -8.25 -6.44 1.39
CA VAL A 57 -7.30 -7.44 1.94
C VAL A 57 -7.09 -8.53 0.87
N ASN A 58 -6.06 -8.35 0.05
CA ASN A 58 -5.77 -9.25 -1.06
C ASN A 58 -5.30 -10.63 -0.55
N PRO A 59 -6.02 -11.74 -0.80
CA PRO A 59 -5.56 -13.07 -0.39
C PRO A 59 -4.28 -13.53 -1.10
N LEU A 60 -4.00 -13.07 -2.33
CA LEU A 60 -2.86 -13.57 -3.12
C LEU A 60 -1.50 -13.20 -2.55
N GLN A 61 -1.44 -12.19 -1.68
CA GLN A 61 -0.19 -11.74 -1.06
C GLN A 61 0.02 -12.30 0.35
N PHE A 62 -0.80 -13.28 0.77
CA PHE A 62 -0.63 -14.01 2.03
C PHE A 62 -0.23 -15.45 1.77
N GLY A 63 0.86 -15.88 2.40
CA GLY A 63 1.30 -17.27 2.39
C GLY A 63 0.50 -18.17 3.36
N PRO A 64 0.61 -19.51 3.24
CA PRO A 64 0.01 -20.43 4.20
C PRO A 64 0.49 -20.13 5.63
N GLY A 65 -0.45 -19.99 6.57
CA GLY A 65 -0.14 -19.70 7.98
C GLY A 65 0.18 -18.23 8.29
N GLU A 66 0.15 -17.34 7.30
CA GLU A 66 0.21 -15.90 7.54
C GLU A 66 -1.10 -15.35 8.13
N ASP A 67 -1.15 -14.05 8.39
CA ASP A 67 -2.19 -13.43 9.20
C ASP A 67 -3.48 -13.06 8.44
N PHE A 68 -3.79 -13.68 7.30
CA PHE A 68 -4.97 -13.32 6.48
C PHE A 68 -6.29 -13.34 7.27
N ASP A 69 -6.55 -14.41 8.03
CA ASP A 69 -7.79 -14.55 8.79
C ASP A 69 -7.86 -13.57 9.97
N ARG A 70 -6.69 -13.21 10.52
CA ARG A 70 -6.57 -12.31 11.68
C ARG A 70 -6.33 -10.84 11.28
N TYR A 71 -6.22 -10.56 9.98
CA TYR A 71 -5.93 -9.21 9.50
C TYR A 71 -7.06 -8.27 9.96
N PRO A 72 -6.73 -7.13 10.57
CA PRO A 72 -7.74 -6.22 11.09
C PRO A 72 -8.65 -5.68 10.00
N ARG A 73 -9.96 -5.72 10.25
CA ARG A 73 -10.99 -5.17 9.37
C ARG A 73 -11.82 -4.18 10.18
N THR A 74 -11.54 -2.88 10.02
CA THR A 74 -12.15 -1.77 10.77
C THR A 74 -12.84 -0.82 9.81
N PHE A 75 -13.78 -1.34 9.03
CA PHE A 75 -14.29 -0.66 7.84
C PHE A 75 -14.95 0.70 8.14
N ASP A 76 -15.73 0.81 9.21
CA ASP A 76 -16.37 2.09 9.58
C ASP A 76 -15.35 3.14 10.02
N ASP A 77 -14.33 2.74 10.78
CA ASP A 77 -13.22 3.63 11.17
C ASP A 77 -12.40 4.06 9.95
N ASP A 78 -12.19 3.14 9.00
CA ASP A 78 -11.48 3.41 7.76
C ASP A 78 -12.25 4.45 6.90
N LEU A 79 -13.59 4.33 6.81
CA LEU A 79 -14.43 5.31 6.11
C LEU A 79 -14.41 6.68 6.79
N ALA A 80 -14.44 6.72 8.13
CA ALA A 80 -14.32 7.97 8.87
C ALA A 80 -12.98 8.66 8.57
N ALA A 81 -11.88 7.89 8.55
CA ALA A 81 -10.56 8.40 8.18
C ALA A 81 -10.52 8.97 6.76
N CYS A 82 -11.06 8.23 5.78
CA CYS A 82 -11.17 8.71 4.40
C CYS A 82 -11.98 10.00 4.29
N ALA A 83 -13.11 10.09 5.00
CA ALA A 83 -13.97 11.28 4.98
C ALA A 83 -13.26 12.51 5.58
N GLU A 84 -12.53 12.33 6.68
CA GLU A 84 -11.76 13.40 7.33
C GLU A 84 -10.63 13.94 6.43
N GLU A 85 -9.98 13.08 5.64
CA GLU A 85 -8.92 13.48 4.70
C GLU A 85 -9.46 13.96 3.34
N GLY A 86 -10.79 14.04 3.17
CA GLY A 86 -11.40 14.54 1.94
C GLY A 86 -11.25 13.60 0.75
N VAL A 87 -11.31 12.28 0.98
CA VAL A 87 -11.35 11.25 -0.07
C VAL A 87 -12.68 11.33 -0.83
N ASP A 88 -12.60 11.26 -2.16
CA ASP A 88 -13.76 11.38 -3.04
C ASP A 88 -14.43 10.03 -3.26
N VAL A 89 -13.64 8.97 -3.47
CA VAL A 89 -14.11 7.62 -3.76
C VAL A 89 -13.36 6.60 -2.89
N VAL A 90 -14.10 5.75 -2.20
CA VAL A 90 -13.57 4.54 -1.57
C VAL A 90 -14.03 3.32 -2.37
N PHE A 91 -13.09 2.60 -2.96
CA PHE A 91 -13.37 1.31 -3.58
C PHE A 91 -13.05 0.17 -2.62
N ALA A 92 -14.09 -0.50 -2.13
CA ALA A 92 -13.97 -1.55 -1.13
C ALA A 92 -14.67 -2.84 -1.59
N PRO A 93 -14.12 -3.50 -2.62
CA PRO A 93 -14.73 -4.68 -3.22
C PRO A 93 -14.60 -5.92 -2.33
N ALA A 94 -15.53 -6.86 -2.52
CA ALA A 94 -15.38 -8.21 -2.02
C ALA A 94 -14.34 -9.01 -2.85
N THR A 95 -13.88 -10.14 -2.32
CA THR A 95 -12.87 -10.98 -2.99
C THR A 95 -13.37 -11.53 -4.32
N ASP A 96 -14.62 -11.97 -4.38
CA ASP A 96 -15.28 -12.45 -5.59
C ASP A 96 -15.49 -11.36 -6.63
N GLU A 97 -15.63 -10.10 -6.22
CA GLU A 97 -15.66 -8.97 -7.14
C GLU A 97 -14.30 -8.77 -7.85
N LEU A 98 -13.17 -8.90 -7.15
CA LEU A 98 -11.85 -8.80 -7.80
C LEU A 98 -11.39 -10.10 -8.48
N TYR A 99 -11.85 -11.25 -7.96
CA TYR A 99 -11.46 -12.60 -8.36
C TYR A 99 -12.70 -13.50 -8.59
N PRO A 100 -13.56 -13.19 -9.59
CA PRO A 100 -14.85 -13.87 -9.80
C PRO A 100 -14.72 -15.35 -10.19
N HIS A 101 -13.52 -15.78 -10.59
CA HIS A 101 -13.20 -17.15 -10.97
C HIS A 101 -12.18 -17.78 -10.01
N GLY A 102 -12.05 -17.24 -8.80
CA GLY A 102 -11.03 -17.65 -7.84
C GLY A 102 -9.64 -17.15 -8.23
N GLN A 103 -8.60 -17.91 -7.86
CA GLN A 103 -7.22 -17.52 -8.07
C GLN A 103 -6.92 -17.24 -9.57
N PRO A 104 -6.36 -16.07 -9.91
CA PRO A 104 -6.01 -15.75 -11.29
C PRO A 104 -5.04 -16.77 -11.88
N GLN A 105 -5.33 -17.23 -13.11
CA GLN A 105 -4.44 -18.11 -13.88
C GLN A 105 -3.25 -17.34 -14.47
N VAL A 106 -3.42 -16.04 -14.70
CA VAL A 106 -2.37 -15.11 -15.16
C VAL A 106 -2.06 -14.15 -14.03
N THR A 107 -0.78 -13.97 -13.74
CA THR A 107 -0.26 -13.13 -12.67
C THR A 107 0.94 -12.32 -13.17
N VAL A 108 1.30 -11.27 -12.43
CA VAL A 108 2.50 -10.48 -12.72
C VAL A 108 3.67 -11.07 -11.95
N ALA A 109 4.69 -11.55 -12.67
CA ALA A 109 5.91 -12.05 -12.04
C ALA A 109 6.78 -10.86 -11.57
N PRO A 110 7.27 -10.85 -10.32
CA PRO A 110 8.04 -9.73 -9.77
C PRO A 110 9.51 -9.70 -10.22
N GLY A 111 9.91 -10.62 -11.10
CA GLY A 111 11.30 -10.74 -11.58
C GLY A 111 12.31 -11.11 -10.47
N PRO A 112 13.61 -11.01 -10.76
CA PRO A 112 14.67 -11.41 -9.83
C PRO A 112 14.66 -10.64 -8.50
N LEU A 113 14.40 -9.33 -8.53
CA LEU A 113 14.34 -8.49 -7.32
C LEU A 113 13.22 -8.92 -6.37
N GLY A 114 12.16 -9.56 -6.88
CA GLY A 114 11.09 -10.12 -6.07
C GLY A 114 11.47 -11.41 -5.32
N ALA A 115 12.64 -11.99 -5.59
CA ALA A 115 13.17 -13.16 -4.90
C ALA A 115 14.22 -12.81 -3.83
N GLU A 116 14.56 -11.54 -3.66
CA GLU A 116 15.52 -11.03 -2.67
C GLU A 116 14.78 -10.49 -1.42
N LEU A 117 15.53 -10.19 -0.35
CA LEU A 117 15.02 -9.51 0.86
C LEU A 117 13.71 -10.11 1.41
N GLU A 118 12.61 -9.35 1.44
CA GLU A 118 11.31 -9.84 1.92
C GLU A 118 10.78 -10.97 1.04
N GLY A 119 11.03 -10.92 -0.26
CA GLY A 119 10.61 -11.95 -1.21
C GLY A 119 11.25 -13.31 -0.99
N ALA A 120 12.49 -13.31 -0.47
CA ALA A 120 13.16 -14.54 -0.03
C ALA A 120 12.48 -15.17 1.21
N VAL A 121 11.94 -14.33 2.09
CA VAL A 121 11.28 -14.75 3.34
C VAL A 121 9.80 -15.08 3.12
N ARG A 122 9.15 -14.43 2.15
CA ARG A 122 7.72 -14.59 1.83
C ARG A 122 7.53 -14.97 0.35
N PRO A 123 7.86 -16.22 -0.05
CA PRO A 123 7.73 -16.66 -1.43
C PRO A 123 6.32 -16.44 -2.00
N GLY A 124 6.23 -15.86 -3.20
CA GLY A 124 4.96 -15.56 -3.86
C GLY A 124 4.29 -14.24 -3.42
N HIS A 125 4.72 -13.63 -2.31
CA HIS A 125 4.13 -12.39 -1.79
C HIS A 125 4.05 -11.29 -2.86
N PHE A 126 5.18 -10.97 -3.49
CA PHE A 126 5.23 -9.89 -4.48
C PHE A 126 4.52 -10.22 -5.79
N ALA A 127 4.40 -11.49 -6.18
CA ALA A 127 3.54 -11.86 -7.31
C ALA A 127 2.07 -11.52 -7.01
N GLY A 128 1.63 -11.80 -5.78
CA GLY A 128 0.30 -11.41 -5.29
C GLY A 128 0.11 -9.88 -5.25
N VAL A 129 1.09 -9.14 -4.74
CA VAL A 129 1.07 -7.67 -4.67
C VAL A 129 1.01 -7.05 -6.07
N LEU A 130 1.94 -7.40 -6.97
CA LEU A 130 1.97 -6.82 -8.31
C LEU A 130 0.73 -7.17 -9.12
N THR A 131 0.18 -8.38 -8.96
CA THR A 131 -1.07 -8.79 -9.62
C THR A 131 -2.25 -7.93 -9.17
N VAL A 132 -2.41 -7.68 -7.86
CA VAL A 132 -3.53 -6.84 -7.38
C VAL A 132 -3.32 -5.37 -7.74
N VAL A 133 -2.10 -4.85 -7.65
CA VAL A 133 -1.78 -3.47 -8.03
C VAL A 133 -2.07 -3.24 -9.51
N ALA A 134 -1.61 -4.13 -10.40
CA ALA A 134 -1.91 -4.03 -11.83
C ALA A 134 -3.41 -4.04 -12.12
N LYS A 135 -4.19 -4.89 -11.43
CA LYS A 135 -5.66 -4.91 -11.56
C LYS A 135 -6.28 -3.59 -11.09
N LEU A 136 -5.88 -3.08 -9.93
CA LEU A 136 -6.44 -1.85 -9.37
C LEU A 136 -6.06 -0.62 -10.19
N LEU A 137 -4.84 -0.55 -10.74
CA LEU A 137 -4.44 0.51 -11.67
C LEU A 137 -5.34 0.52 -12.91
N ASN A 138 -5.64 -0.65 -13.48
CA ASN A 138 -6.55 -0.75 -14.63
C ASN A 138 -8.02 -0.43 -14.30
N LEU A 139 -8.46 -0.68 -13.06
CA LEU A 139 -9.83 -0.38 -12.64
C LEU A 139 -10.02 1.09 -12.26
N THR A 140 -8.99 1.72 -11.69
CA THR A 140 -9.06 3.10 -11.19
C THR A 140 -8.53 4.12 -12.20
N VAL A 141 -7.67 3.69 -13.13
CA VAL A 141 -7.04 4.50 -14.20
C VAL A 141 -6.55 5.86 -13.70
N PRO A 142 -5.69 5.89 -12.66
CA PRO A 142 -5.29 7.15 -12.04
C PRO A 142 -4.23 7.88 -12.87
N SER A 143 -4.03 9.17 -12.64
CA SER A 143 -2.79 9.87 -13.04
C SER A 143 -1.64 9.47 -12.12
N TYR A 144 -1.91 9.40 -10.81
CA TYR A 144 -0.93 9.14 -9.77
C TYR A 144 -1.31 7.94 -8.89
N ALA A 145 -0.36 7.09 -8.53
CA ALA A 145 -0.57 6.06 -7.53
C ALA A 145 0.46 6.19 -6.41
N LEU A 146 -0.03 6.32 -5.17
CA LEU A 146 0.78 6.64 -4.02
C LEU A 146 1.05 5.43 -3.16
N PHE A 147 2.31 5.29 -2.76
CA PHE A 147 2.79 4.18 -1.94
C PHE A 147 3.73 4.69 -0.85
N GLY A 148 3.63 4.11 0.34
CA GLY A 148 4.52 4.46 1.44
C GLY A 148 5.93 3.87 1.24
N GLU A 149 6.96 4.67 1.47
CA GLU A 149 8.36 4.24 1.44
C GLU A 149 8.71 3.21 2.52
N LYS A 150 7.84 3.03 3.52
CA LYS A 150 7.98 2.00 4.55
C LYS A 150 8.15 0.62 3.93
N ASP A 151 7.38 0.33 2.88
CA ASP A 151 7.43 -0.94 2.15
C ASP A 151 8.31 -0.76 0.90
N TYR A 152 9.60 -0.47 1.14
CA TYR A 152 10.58 -0.08 0.13
C TYR A 152 10.68 -1.05 -1.06
N GLN A 153 10.72 -2.35 -0.78
CA GLN A 153 10.81 -3.36 -1.85
C GLN A 153 9.52 -3.42 -2.68
N GLN A 154 8.34 -3.26 -2.05
CA GLN A 154 7.08 -3.13 -2.77
C GLN A 154 7.10 -1.92 -3.72
N LEU A 155 7.46 -0.73 -3.22
CA LEU A 155 7.53 0.48 -4.04
C LEU A 155 8.51 0.31 -5.21
N THR A 156 9.68 -0.29 -4.95
CA THR A 156 10.68 -0.57 -5.99
C THR A 156 10.14 -1.49 -7.07
N LEU A 157 9.46 -2.57 -6.68
CA LEU A 157 8.88 -3.53 -7.61
C LEU A 157 7.68 -2.96 -8.39
N VAL A 158 6.84 -2.14 -7.76
CA VAL A 158 5.72 -1.46 -8.44
C VAL A 158 6.25 -0.47 -9.48
N ARG A 159 7.25 0.35 -9.13
CA ARG A 159 7.93 1.24 -10.09
C ARG A 159 8.52 0.46 -11.26
N ARG A 160 9.17 -0.67 -10.97
CA ARG A 160 9.75 -1.51 -12.01
C ARG A 160 8.68 -2.13 -12.92
N MET A 161 7.58 -2.62 -12.35
CA MET A 161 6.44 -3.16 -13.12
C MET A 161 5.84 -2.10 -14.05
N VAL A 162 5.60 -0.88 -13.56
CA VAL A 162 5.07 0.22 -14.37
C VAL A 162 6.02 0.56 -15.52
N ALA A 163 7.31 0.66 -15.26
CA ALA A 163 8.30 0.95 -16.29
C ALA A 163 8.43 -0.18 -17.34
N ASP A 164 8.51 -1.44 -16.90
CA ASP A 164 8.73 -2.59 -17.79
C ASP A 164 7.51 -2.95 -18.64
N LEU A 165 6.32 -2.65 -18.15
CA LEU A 165 5.06 -2.90 -18.86
C LEU A 165 4.51 -1.65 -19.55
N GLU A 166 5.28 -0.55 -19.58
CA GLU A 166 4.92 0.73 -20.20
C GLU A 166 3.55 1.26 -19.74
N LEU A 167 3.24 1.06 -18.45
CA LEU A 167 1.97 1.52 -17.89
C LEU A 167 2.00 3.05 -17.74
N PRO A 168 0.93 3.77 -18.09
CA PRO A 168 0.93 5.23 -18.18
C PRO A 168 0.71 5.92 -16.81
N TYR A 169 1.18 5.31 -15.72
CA TYR A 169 0.87 5.74 -14.35
C TYR A 169 2.10 6.31 -13.65
N GLU A 170 1.95 7.44 -12.95
CA GLU A 170 3.03 7.99 -12.14
C GLU A 170 3.03 7.39 -10.72
N ILE A 171 4.16 6.82 -10.29
CA ILE A 171 4.29 6.15 -8.98
C ILE A 171 5.02 7.05 -7.97
N VAL A 172 4.25 7.64 -7.06
CA VAL A 172 4.73 8.59 -6.06
C VAL A 172 5.01 7.86 -4.74
N GLY A 173 6.22 8.09 -4.20
CA GLY A 173 6.64 7.55 -2.90
C GLY A 173 6.40 8.58 -1.80
N VAL A 174 5.79 8.16 -0.69
CA VAL A 174 5.53 9.03 0.46
C VAL A 174 6.37 8.58 1.66
N PRO A 175 7.10 9.49 2.32
CA PRO A 175 7.98 9.15 3.44
C PRO A 175 7.30 8.33 4.55
N THR A 176 8.08 7.45 5.16
CA THR A 176 7.59 6.62 6.28
C THR A 176 7.18 7.50 7.46
N VAL A 177 5.88 7.48 7.80
CA VAL A 177 5.37 8.11 9.02
C VAL A 177 5.71 7.26 10.23
N ARG A 178 6.11 7.94 11.31
CA ARG A 178 6.54 7.31 12.56
C ARG A 178 5.77 7.89 13.75
N GLU A 179 5.60 7.07 14.77
CA GLU A 179 5.22 7.52 16.11
C GLU A 179 6.29 8.46 16.68
N ALA A 180 5.95 9.23 17.72
CA ALA A 180 6.84 10.21 18.33
C ALA A 180 8.17 9.60 18.84
N ASP A 181 8.14 8.33 19.25
CA ASP A 181 9.33 7.57 19.69
C ASP A 181 10.13 6.95 18.52
N GLY A 182 9.65 7.11 17.29
CA GLY A 182 10.31 6.71 16.06
C GLY A 182 9.89 5.35 15.51
N LEU A 183 8.98 4.62 16.14
CA LEU A 183 8.45 3.38 15.54
C LEU A 183 7.69 3.72 14.24
N ALA A 184 7.93 2.97 13.16
CA ALA A 184 7.14 3.14 11.94
C ALA A 184 5.68 2.71 12.20
N LEU A 185 4.73 3.53 11.75
CA LEU A 185 3.32 3.18 11.87
C LEU A 185 2.99 1.99 10.98
N SER A 186 2.26 1.02 11.53
CA SER A 186 1.75 -0.13 10.81
C SER A 186 0.47 -0.64 11.47
N SER A 187 -0.49 -1.09 10.66
CA SER A 187 -1.69 -1.78 11.16
C SER A 187 -1.35 -3.00 12.01
N ARG A 188 -0.20 -3.65 11.76
CA ARG A 188 0.32 -4.80 12.52
C ARG A 188 0.92 -4.46 13.88
N ASN A 189 1.15 -3.18 14.21
CA ASN A 189 1.61 -2.80 15.55
C ASN A 189 0.57 -3.18 16.64
N ARG A 190 -0.71 -3.37 16.26
CA ARG A 190 -1.77 -3.84 17.17
C ARG A 190 -1.56 -5.25 17.73
N TYR A 191 -0.69 -6.05 17.10
CA TYR A 191 -0.38 -7.39 17.57
C TYR A 191 0.66 -7.38 18.70
N LEU A 192 1.37 -6.27 18.89
CA LEU A 192 2.41 -6.16 19.89
C LEU A 192 1.80 -6.00 21.28
N SER A 193 2.26 -6.82 22.23
CA SER A 193 2.09 -6.51 23.66
C SER A 193 2.86 -5.23 24.03
N THR A 194 2.58 -4.65 25.21
CA THR A 194 3.30 -3.47 25.71
C THR A 194 4.82 -3.66 25.76
N GLY A 195 5.27 -4.87 26.13
CA GLY A 195 6.69 -5.24 26.16
C GLY A 195 7.29 -5.30 24.76
N GLU A 196 6.63 -6.00 23.84
CA GLU A 196 7.08 -6.12 22.45
C GLU A 196 7.08 -4.76 21.72
N ARG A 197 6.09 -3.90 22.00
CA ARG A 197 6.03 -2.54 21.45
C ARG A 197 7.22 -1.68 21.89
N THR A 198 7.65 -1.83 23.13
CA THR A 198 8.85 -1.15 23.64
C THR A 198 10.10 -1.71 22.96
N ALA A 199 10.20 -3.04 22.84
CA ALA A 199 11.32 -3.72 22.20
C ALA A 199 11.44 -3.37 20.70
N ALA A 200 10.33 -3.22 19.98
CA ALA A 200 10.28 -2.90 18.54
C ALA A 200 11.02 -1.60 18.16
N LEU A 201 11.22 -0.69 19.12
CA LEU A 201 12.03 0.53 18.92
C LEU A 201 13.49 0.25 18.56
N VAL A 202 13.99 -0.95 18.85
CA VAL A 202 15.34 -1.36 18.42
C VAL A 202 15.50 -1.27 16.90
N LEU A 203 14.44 -1.53 16.13
CA LEU A 203 14.48 -1.51 14.67
C LEU A 203 14.78 -0.10 14.13
N SER A 204 14.02 0.90 14.58
CA SER A 204 14.22 2.29 14.12
C SER A 204 15.53 2.88 14.64
N ARG A 205 15.97 2.49 15.84
CA ARG A 205 17.27 2.88 16.40
C ARG A 205 18.42 2.27 15.61
N ALA A 206 18.36 0.99 15.27
CA ALA A 206 19.37 0.30 14.47
C ALA A 206 19.49 0.93 13.07
N LEU A 207 18.36 1.22 12.40
CA LEU A 207 18.37 1.90 11.10
C LEU A 207 19.03 3.28 11.17
N ARG A 208 18.75 4.08 12.21
CA ARG A 208 19.38 5.39 12.41
C ARG A 208 20.88 5.27 12.72
N ALA A 209 21.28 4.30 13.53
CA ALA A 209 22.68 4.03 13.82
C ALA A 209 23.44 3.64 12.54
N GLY A 210 22.87 2.73 11.75
CA GLY A 210 23.40 2.35 10.45
C GLY A 210 23.50 3.54 9.50
N ALA A 211 22.46 4.37 9.41
CA ALA A 211 22.50 5.59 8.58
C ALA A 211 23.62 6.56 9.02
N GLY A 212 23.84 6.75 10.33
CA GLY A 212 24.93 7.55 10.87
C GLY A 212 26.33 6.93 10.65
N ALA A 213 26.39 5.64 10.33
CA ALA A 213 27.62 4.94 9.98
C ALA A 213 27.86 4.80 8.48
N ALA A 214 26.85 5.05 7.63
CA ALA A 214 26.88 4.76 6.21
C ALA A 214 28.08 5.41 5.46
N ALA A 215 28.47 6.63 5.85
CA ALA A 215 29.63 7.32 5.25
C ALA A 215 30.98 6.60 5.49
N ARG A 216 31.04 5.67 6.44
CA ARG A 216 32.23 4.86 6.77
C ARG A 216 32.22 3.49 6.07
N GLY A 217 31.23 3.21 5.23
CA GLY A 217 31.11 1.98 4.46
C GLY A 217 30.30 0.87 5.16
N PRO A 218 30.04 -0.24 4.45
CA PRO A 218 29.11 -1.29 4.88
C PRO A 218 29.54 -1.99 6.18
N ASP A 219 30.84 -2.24 6.38
CA ASP A 219 31.33 -2.89 7.61
C ASP A 219 31.03 -2.05 8.86
N ALA A 220 31.09 -0.72 8.73
CA ALA A 220 30.76 0.19 9.83
C ALA A 220 29.26 0.26 10.13
N VAL A 221 28.40 -0.10 9.17
CA VAL A 221 26.95 -0.20 9.35
C VAL A 221 26.58 -1.49 10.10
N LEU A 222 27.36 -2.56 9.90
CA LEU A 222 27.13 -3.86 10.53
C LEU A 222 27.72 -4.00 11.94
N ALA A 223 28.75 -3.19 12.26
CA ALA A 223 29.42 -3.17 13.56
C ALA A 223 28.57 -2.50 14.66
#